data_AF-A0A847NBU8-F1
#
_entry.id   AF-A0A847NBU8-F1
#
_cell.length_a   1.000
_cell.length_b   1.000
_cell.length_c   1.000
_cell.angle_alpha   90.00
_cell.angle_beta   90.00
_cell.angle_gamma   90.00
#
_symmetry.space_group_name_H-M   'P 1'
#
loop_
_entity.id
_entity.type
_entity.pdbx_description
1 polymer ?
#
loop_
_entity_poly.entity_id
_entity_poly.type
_entity_poly.pdbx_seq_one_letter_code
_entity_poly.pdbx_strand_id
1 'polypeptide(L)' 'MNKNRAVIFVISDSIGETAEQVARAASAQYPECEIRIRWIPYVTEIESIQEVISEAKDLDSIIMFALVVPELREYLTKQ' A
#
# COMPACT_ATOMS: atom_id res chain seq x y z
N MET A 1 -13.51 -15.45 -18.01
CA MET A 1 -12.53 -14.35 -18.13
C MET A 1 -11.67 -14.38 -16.89
N ASN A 2 -10.35 -14.55 -17.02
CA ASN A 2 -9.44 -14.35 -15.89
C ASN A 2 -9.38 -12.85 -15.62
N LYS A 3 -9.82 -12.42 -14.43
CA LYS A 3 -9.59 -11.05 -13.97
C LYS A 3 -8.11 -10.93 -13.60
N ASN A 4 -7.47 -9.84 -14.02
CA ASN A 4 -6.18 -9.47 -13.46
C ASN A 4 -6.36 -9.25 -11.96
N ARG A 5 -5.40 -9.72 -11.15
CA ARG A 5 -5.43 -9.59 -9.69
C ARG A 5 -4.33 -8.64 -9.29
N ALA A 6 -4.66 -7.64 -8.49
CA ALA A 6 -3.68 -6.70 -7.98
C ALA A 6 -3.89 -6.43 -6.49
N VAL A 7 -2.83 -6.03 -5.80
CA VAL A 7 -2.90 -5.63 -4.39
C VAL A 7 -2.45 -4.19 -4.22
N ILE A 8 -3.24 -3.38 -3.52
CA ILE A 8 -2.83 -2.05 -3.06
C ILE A 8 -2.48 -2.17 -1.58
N PHE A 9 -1.21 -2.00 -1.25
CA PHE A 9 -0.76 -1.87 0.13
C PHE A 9 -0.91 -0.40 0.54
N VAL A 10 -1.65 -0.16 1.62
CA VAL A 10 -1.87 1.17 2.18
C VAL A 10 -1.12 1.26 3.49
N ILE A 11 -0.02 2.02 3.49
CA ILE A 11 0.89 2.18 4.64
C ILE A 11 0.72 3.56 5.26
N SER A 12 0.73 3.65 6.58
CA SER A 12 0.64 4.93 7.29
C SER A 12 1.36 4.88 8.64
N ASP A 13 2.04 5.97 9.03
CA ASP A 13 2.65 6.12 10.36
C ASP A 13 1.60 6.46 11.45
N SER A 14 0.35 6.70 11.03
CA SER A 14 -0.83 6.81 11.88
C SER A 14 -1.91 5.82 11.39
N ILE A 15 -3.20 6.18 11.48
CA ILE A 15 -4.32 5.32 11.08
C ILE A 15 -4.39 5.09 9.56
N GLY A 16 -4.22 6.13 8.75
CA GLY A 16 -4.21 5.99 7.27
C GLY A 16 -5.58 5.84 6.60
N GLU A 17 -6.68 6.18 7.27
CA GLU A 17 -8.04 6.14 6.69
C GLU A 17 -8.17 6.92 5.38
N THR A 18 -7.56 8.11 5.31
CA THR A 18 -7.60 8.94 4.10
C THR A 18 -6.98 8.21 2.91
N ALA A 19 -5.82 7.58 3.11
CA ALA A 19 -5.17 6.80 2.07
C ALA A 19 -6.05 5.58 1.71
N GLU A 20 -6.61 4.88 2.68
CA GLU A 20 -7.49 3.73 2.44
C GLU A 20 -8.71 4.08 1.57
N GLN A 21 -9.38 5.20 1.88
CA GLN A 21 -10.52 5.68 1.11
C GLN A 21 -10.15 6.03 -0.33
N VAL A 22 -8.98 6.66 -0.53
CA VAL A 22 -8.46 6.95 -1.87
C VAL A 22 -8.18 5.65 -2.64
N ALA A 23 -7.58 4.63 -2.00
CA ALA A 23 -7.35 3.33 -2.62
C ALA A 23 -8.67 2.67 -3.06
N ARG A 24 -9.71 2.73 -2.22
CA ARG A 24 -11.05 2.21 -2.55
C ARG A 24 -11.65 2.95 -3.74
N ALA A 25 -11.61 4.28 -3.74
CA ALA A 25 -12.15 5.10 -4.82
C ALA A 25 -11.42 4.84 -6.14
N ALA A 26 -10.09 4.72 -6.10
CA ALA A 26 -9.28 4.37 -7.27
C ALA A 26 -9.60 2.96 -7.78
N SER A 27 -9.72 1.97 -6.88
CA SER A 27 -10.05 0.59 -7.24
C SER A 27 -11.41 0.47 -7.93
N ALA A 28 -12.39 1.30 -7.52
CA ALA A 28 -13.72 1.32 -8.13
C ALA A 28 -13.71 1.77 -9.60
N GLN A 29 -12.64 2.41 -10.09
CA GLN A 29 -12.50 2.79 -11.50
C GLN A 29 -12.12 1.61 -12.41
N TYR A 30 -11.73 0.46 -11.84
CA TYR A 30 -11.24 -0.71 -12.59
C TYR A 30 -12.00 -2.01 -12.23
N PRO A 31 -13.33 -2.08 -12.49
CA PRO A 31 -14.17 -3.22 -12.09
C PRO A 31 -13.79 -4.57 -12.74
N GLU A 32 -13.04 -4.54 -13.83
CA GLU A 32 -12.47 -5.68 -14.54
C GLU A 32 -11.26 -6.30 -13.81
N CYS A 33 -10.62 -5.55 -12.90
CA CYS A 33 -9.51 -6.00 -12.08
C CYS A 33 -10.00 -6.43 -10.68
N GLU A 34 -9.55 -7.58 -10.19
CA GLU A 34 -9.77 -7.98 -8.79
C GLU A 34 -8.68 -7.32 -7.92
N ILE A 35 -8.97 -6.10 -7.44
CA ILE A 35 -8.06 -5.34 -6.59
C ILE A 35 -8.36 -5.64 -5.11
N ARG A 36 -7.33 -6.04 -4.36
CA ARG A 36 -7.40 -6.19 -2.90
C ARG A 36 -6.63 -5.07 -2.22
N ILE A 37 -7.22 -4.50 -1.17
CA ILE A 37 -6.56 -3.46 -0.36
C ILE A 37 -6.04 -4.11 0.91
N ARG A 38 -4.74 -4.00 1.17
CA ARG A 38 -4.10 -4.38 2.43
C ARG A 38 -3.75 -3.13 3.21
N TRP A 39 -4.48 -2.90 4.29
CA TRP A 39 -4.35 -1.70 5.10
C TRP A 39 -3.48 -1.97 6.32
N ILE A 40 -2.37 -1.23 6.43
CA ILE A 40 -1.31 -1.42 7.41
C ILE A 40 -1.09 -0.09 8.15
N PRO A 41 -1.85 0.16 9.22
CA PRO A 41 -1.72 1.37 10.02
C PRO A 41 -0.52 1.28 10.98
N TYR A 42 -0.13 2.41 11.57
CA TYR A 42 0.86 2.53 12.63
C TYR A 42 2.23 1.95 12.30
N VAL A 43 2.69 2.15 11.06
CA VAL A 43 4.05 1.78 10.64
C VAL A 43 5.03 2.81 11.16
N THR A 44 5.75 2.45 12.23
CA THR A 44 6.69 3.34 12.93
C THR A 44 8.15 2.98 12.74
N GLU A 45 8.44 1.84 12.09
CA GLU A 45 9.79 1.27 12.00
C GLU A 45 10.11 0.84 10.55
N ILE A 46 11.40 0.87 10.19
CA ILE A 46 11.88 0.54 8.84
C ILE A 46 11.64 -0.94 8.52
N GLU A 47 11.77 -1.81 9.52
CA GLU A 47 11.57 -3.25 9.43
C GLU A 47 10.15 -3.59 8.94
N SER A 48 9.14 -2.90 9.48
CA SER A 48 7.76 -3.02 9.01
C SER A 48 7.62 -2.65 7.53
N ILE A 49 8.34 -1.63 7.06
CA ILE A 49 8.34 -1.23 5.64
C ILE A 49 9.04 -2.29 4.79
N GLN A 50 10.14 -2.88 5.28
CA GLN A 50 10.85 -3.95 4.58
C GLN A 50 9.97 -5.19 4.37
N GLU A 51 9.23 -5.60 5.39
CA GLU A 51 8.29 -6.72 5.28
C GLU A 51 7.23 -6.45 4.21
N VAL A 52 6.66 -5.24 4.21
CA VAL A 52 5.67 -4.84 3.20
C VAL A 52 6.26 -4.84 1.80
N ILE A 53 7.47 -4.31 1.61
CA ILE A 53 8.15 -4.31 0.32
C ILE A 53 8.47 -5.74 -0.14
N SER A 54 8.91 -6.60 0.77
CA SER A 54 9.20 -8.00 0.45
C SER A 54 7.94 -8.69 -0.05
N GLU A 55 6.81 -8.53 0.63
CA GLU A 55 5.54 -9.12 0.22
C GLU A 55 5.00 -8.51 -1.08
N ALA A 56 5.15 -7.19 -1.25
CA ALA A 56 4.72 -6.48 -2.45
C ALA A 56 5.48 -6.94 -3.70
N LYS A 57 6.76 -7.29 -3.58
CA LYS A 57 7.60 -7.77 -4.70
C LYS A 57 7.13 -9.11 -5.29
N ASP A 58 6.47 -9.94 -4.50
CA ASP A 58 5.98 -11.25 -4.94
C ASP A 58 4.56 -11.19 -5.55
N LEU A 59 3.97 -10.00 -5.63
CA LEU A 59 2.60 -9.77 -6.07
C LEU A 59 2.55 -8.68 -7.16
N ASP A 60 1.57 -8.76 -8.07
CA ASP A 60 1.19 -7.61 -8.88
C ASP A 60 0.59 -6.55 -7.94
N SER A 61 1.39 -5.54 -7.58
CA SER A 61 1.02 -4.66 -6.48
C SER A 61 1.51 -3.22 -6.61
N ILE A 62 0.89 -2.35 -5.81
CA ILE A 62 1.25 -0.95 -5.64
C ILE A 62 1.32 -0.67 -4.14
N ILE A 63 2.32 0.09 -3.71
CA ILE A 63 2.38 0.64 -2.36
C ILE A 63 1.92 2.10 -2.43
N MET A 64 0.84 2.41 -1.73
CA MET A 64 0.39 3.77 -1.46
C MET A 64 0.62 4.09 0.01
N PHE A 65 1.14 5.26 0.31
CA PHE A 65 1.51 5.59 1.69
C PHE A 65 1.14 7.02 2.09
N ALA A 66 0.85 7.18 3.38
CA ALA A 66 0.76 8.46 4.07
C ALA A 66 1.79 8.44 5.21
N LEU A 67 3.05 8.73 4.88
CA LEU A 67 4.18 8.73 5.81
C LEU A 67 4.64 10.17 6.07
N VAL A 68 4.37 10.69 7.27
CA VAL A 68 4.83 12.01 7.72
C VAL A 68 6.28 11.94 8.22
N VAL A 69 6.64 10.84 8.91
CA VAL A 69 8.00 10.60 9.40
C VAL A 69 8.99 10.58 8.22
N PRO A 70 9.93 11.55 8.14
CA PRO A 70 10.80 11.70 6.98
C PRO A 70 11.66 10.47 6.72
N GLU A 71 12.20 9.86 7.77
CA GLU A 71 13.06 8.67 7.70
C GLU A 71 12.33 7.49 7.03
N LEU A 72 11.11 7.19 7.46
CA LEU A 72 10.29 6.12 6.89
C LEU A 72 9.94 6.39 5.42
N ARG A 73 9.56 7.63 5.10
CA ARG A 73 9.24 8.05 3.73
C ARG A 73 10.46 7.96 2.81
N GLU A 74 11.61 8.46 3.25
CA GLU A 74 12.86 8.41 2.49
C GLU A 74 13.34 6.98 2.30
N TYR A 75 13.18 6.14 3.32
CA TYR A 75 13.51 4.73 3.20
C TYR A 75 12.67 4.06 2.12
N LEU A 76 11.34 4.17 2.19
CA LEU A 76 10.41 3.56 1.23
C LEU A 76 10.61 4.07 -0.19
N THR A 77 10.84 5.37 -0.39
CA THR A 77 10.97 5.96 -1.73
C THR A 77 12.29 5.69 -2.44
N LYS A 78 13.29 5.13 -1.74
CA LYS A 78 14.61 4.75 -2.30
C LYS A 78 14.72 3.27 -2.67
N GLN A 79 13.67 2.47 -2.45
CA GLN A 79 13.61 1.04 -2.78
C GLN A 79 13.15 0.81 -4.21
#